data_AF-A0A974WF44-F1
#
_entry.id   AF-A0A974WF44-F1
#
_cell.length_a   1.000
_cell.length_b   1.000
_cell.length_c   1.000
_cell.angle_alpha   90.00
_cell.angle_beta   90.00
_cell.angle_gamma   90.00
#
_symmetry.space_group_name_H-M   'P 1'
#
loop_
_entity.id
_entity.type
_entity.pdbx_description
1 polymer ?
#
loop_
_entity_poly.entity_id
_entity_poly.type
_entity_poly.pdbx_seq_one_letter_code
_entity_poly.pdbx_strand_id
1 'polypeptide(L)'
;MKKIILFCSLLLVFSCNSSNTSSSGMQDNSETRSKIILSPDKEYTLVINPATYGVNHFSVVKDKLKVYEDSYESGYVKWYDSHRLEIFKTPGIIPPSKNKNDFIIIYDVESKKSKTKTEIEGPDNN
;
A
#
# COMPACT_ATOMS: atom_id res chain seq x y z
N MET A 1 -36.27 30.23 7.69
CA MET A 1 -36.98 29.09 8.32
C MET A 1 -36.06 27.87 8.25
N LYS A 2 -35.55 27.41 9.40
CA LYS A 2 -34.56 26.32 9.50
C LYS A 2 -35.29 24.96 9.59
N LYS A 3 -35.02 24.04 8.68
CA LYS A 3 -35.49 22.64 8.76
C LYS A 3 -34.42 21.81 9.47
N ILE A 4 -34.77 21.30 10.65
CA ILE A 4 -33.98 20.33 11.42
C ILE A 4 -34.45 18.94 10.94
N ILE A 5 -33.53 18.15 10.38
CA ILE A 5 -33.77 16.75 10.03
C ILE A 5 -33.08 15.90 11.10
N LEU A 6 -33.90 15.30 11.94
CA LEU A 6 -33.52 14.27 12.91
C LEU A 6 -33.47 12.94 12.14
N PHE A 7 -32.34 12.24 12.09
CA PHE A 7 -32.29 10.86 11.63
C PHE A 7 -31.95 9.91 12.78
N CYS A 8 -32.83 8.94 12.91
CA CYS A 8 -33.01 8.02 14.02
C CYS A 8 -31.97 6.90 13.98
N SER A 9 -31.35 6.63 15.12
CA SER A 9 -30.45 5.51 15.35
C SER A 9 -31.20 4.18 15.24
N LEU A 10 -30.76 3.29 14.34
CA LEU A 10 -31.21 1.90 14.29
C LEU A 10 -30.07 0.98 14.74
N LEU A 11 -30.13 0.57 16.00
CA LEU A 11 -29.34 -0.51 16.60
C LEU A 11 -29.97 -1.85 16.16
N LEU A 12 -29.19 -2.70 15.49
CA LEU A 12 -29.50 -4.13 15.37
C LEU A 12 -28.46 -4.92 16.17
N VAL A 13 -28.95 -5.50 17.26
CA VAL A 13 -28.27 -6.51 18.08
C VAL A 13 -28.63 -7.86 17.47
N PHE A 14 -27.65 -8.67 17.07
CA PHE A 14 -27.89 -10.09 16.81
C PHE A 14 -27.07 -10.94 17.77
N SER A 15 -27.81 -11.81 18.45
CA SER A 15 -27.38 -12.72 19.50
C SER A 15 -26.36 -13.74 19.02
N CYS A 16 -25.46 -14.08 19.95
CA CYS A 16 -24.56 -15.21 19.87
C CYS A 16 -25.35 -16.52 20.01
N ASN A 17 -25.03 -17.54 19.20
CA ASN A 17 -25.42 -18.92 19.48
C ASN A 17 -24.20 -19.82 19.29
N SER A 18 -23.94 -20.62 20.32
CA SER A 18 -22.78 -21.50 20.46
C SER A 18 -23.24 -22.95 20.29
N SER A 19 -22.50 -23.75 19.52
CA SER A 19 -22.17 -25.14 19.90
C SER A 19 -21.23 -25.82 18.90
N ASN A 20 -20.25 -26.51 19.47
CA ASN A 20 -19.09 -27.17 18.89
C ASN A 20 -19.39 -28.34 17.94
N THR A 21 -18.53 -28.56 16.94
CA THR A 21 -18.12 -29.91 16.50
C THR A 21 -16.70 -29.86 15.91
N SER A 22 -15.90 -30.84 16.30
CA SER A 22 -14.45 -30.95 16.14
C SER A 22 -13.99 -31.51 14.78
N SER A 23 -12.69 -31.31 14.49
CA SER A 23 -11.81 -32.16 13.66
C SER A 23 -11.89 -32.00 12.13
N SER A 24 -10.94 -31.26 11.56
CA SER A 24 -9.92 -31.80 10.64
C SER A 24 -9.10 -30.66 10.02
N GLY A 25 -7.77 -30.75 10.08
CA GLY A 25 -6.87 -30.08 9.13
C GLY A 25 -6.77 -28.56 9.19
N MET A 26 -6.02 -28.05 10.16
CA MET A 26 -5.44 -26.71 10.10
C MET A 26 -4.53 -26.57 8.88
N GLN A 27 -4.92 -25.72 7.93
CA GLN A 27 -4.11 -24.58 7.49
C GLN A 27 -5.07 -23.64 6.75
N ASP A 28 -5.91 -22.95 7.53
CA ASP A 28 -6.41 -21.66 7.09
C ASP A 28 -5.16 -20.78 6.93
N ASN A 29 -4.67 -20.71 5.69
CA ASN A 29 -3.82 -19.64 5.23
C ASN A 29 -4.68 -18.38 5.30
N SER A 30 -4.83 -17.86 6.52
CA SER A 30 -5.22 -16.51 6.82
C SER A 30 -4.23 -15.64 6.05
N GLU A 31 -4.59 -15.28 4.82
CA GLU A 31 -4.01 -14.17 4.11
C GLU A 31 -4.04 -13.03 5.12
N THR A 32 -2.89 -12.76 5.72
CA THR A 32 -2.74 -11.60 6.58
C THR A 32 -2.75 -10.43 5.62
N ARG A 33 -3.95 -10.04 5.19
CA ARG A 33 -4.22 -8.85 4.41
C ARG A 33 -4.01 -7.67 5.34
N SER A 34 -2.75 -7.37 5.63
CA SER A 34 -2.37 -6.10 6.22
C SER A 34 -2.65 -5.02 5.16
N LYS A 35 -3.93 -4.66 5.02
CA LYS A 35 -4.38 -3.52 4.22
C LYS A 35 -3.94 -2.27 4.97
N ILE A 36 -2.70 -1.83 4.74
CA ILE A 36 -2.22 -0.56 5.26
C ILE A 36 -2.80 0.54 4.37
N ILE A 37 -3.96 1.09 4.76
CA ILE A 37 -4.61 2.22 4.07
C ILE A 37 -3.85 3.49 4.46
N LEU A 38 -2.90 3.93 3.62
CA LEU A 38 -2.07 5.11 3.90
C LEU A 38 -2.64 6.44 3.36
N SER A 39 -3.90 6.48 2.91
CA SER A 39 -4.64 7.76 2.76
C SER A 39 -6.15 7.52 2.55
N PRO A 40 -7.03 7.84 3.53
CA PRO A 40 -8.49 7.78 3.37
C PRO A 40 -9.09 8.94 2.53
N ASP A 41 -8.26 9.92 2.18
CA ASP A 41 -8.59 11.22 1.61
C ASP A 41 -8.01 11.44 0.21
N LYS A 42 -7.36 10.43 -0.37
CA LYS A 42 -6.83 10.43 -1.73
C LYS A 42 -7.55 9.40 -2.60
N GLU A 43 -7.77 9.75 -3.86
CA GLU A 43 -8.42 8.93 -4.90
C GLU A 43 -7.73 7.57 -5.12
N TYR A 44 -6.47 7.44 -4.69
CA TYR A 44 -5.65 6.25 -4.81
C TYR A 44 -5.37 5.58 -3.46
N THR A 45 -5.53 4.26 -3.42
CA THR A 45 -5.14 3.41 -2.29
C THR A 45 -3.95 2.55 -2.67
N LEU A 46 -2.87 2.62 -1.88
CA LEU A 46 -1.76 1.67 -1.96
C LEU A 46 -2.09 0.43 -1.14
N VAL A 47 -1.95 -0.75 -1.73
CA VAL A 47 -2.15 -2.06 -1.09
C VAL A 47 -0.85 -2.84 -1.18
N ILE A 48 -0.29 -3.23 -0.04
CA ILE A 48 0.92 -4.06 0.03
C ILE A 48 0.51 -5.46 0.47
N ASN A 49 0.87 -6.44 -0.34
CA ASN A 49 0.65 -7.85 -0.09
C ASN A 49 2.01 -8.46 0.28
N PRO A 50 2.28 -8.70 1.58
CA PRO A 50 3.55 -9.27 1.99
C PRO A 50 3.76 -10.65 1.37
N ALA A 51 5.00 -10.94 1.02
CA ALA A 51 5.39 -12.19 0.38
C ALA A 51 5.29 -13.38 1.32
N THR A 52 4.94 -14.55 0.78
CA THR A 52 5.23 -15.84 1.42
C THR A 52 6.64 -16.36 1.11
N TYR A 53 7.31 -15.84 0.07
CA TYR A 53 8.61 -16.32 -0.44
C TYR A 53 9.63 -15.20 -0.76
N GLY A 54 9.63 -14.11 0.01
CA GLY A 54 10.67 -13.08 -0.07
C GLY A 54 10.48 -12.00 -1.14
N VAL A 55 9.41 -12.04 -1.95
CA VAL A 55 9.07 -10.98 -2.92
C VAL A 55 7.72 -10.33 -2.56
N ASN A 56 7.76 -9.10 -2.04
CA ASN A 56 6.53 -8.38 -1.69
C ASN A 56 5.85 -7.88 -2.95
N HIS A 57 4.53 -8.03 -3.02
CA HIS A 57 3.72 -7.47 -4.11
C HIS A 57 3.01 -6.22 -3.62
N PHE A 58 2.80 -5.25 -4.50
CA PHE A 58 1.96 -4.10 -4.18
C PHE A 58 1.12 -3.67 -5.38
N SER A 59 0.01 -3.00 -5.09
CA SER A 59 -0.88 -2.46 -6.12
C SER A 59 -1.45 -1.11 -5.71
N VAL A 60 -1.71 -0.27 -6.71
CA VAL A 60 -2.43 0.98 -6.54
C VAL A 60 -3.84 0.79 -7.09
N VAL A 61 -4.83 1.15 -6.27
CA VAL A 61 -6.24 0.99 -6.58
C VAL A 61 -6.92 2.37 -6.56
N LYS A 62 -7.63 2.71 -7.64
CA LYS A 62 -8.48 3.90 -7.76
C LYS A 62 -9.91 3.45 -8.01
N ASP A 63 -10.86 3.87 -7.18
CA ASP A 63 -12.28 3.49 -7.31
C ASP A 63 -12.53 1.98 -7.47
N LYS A 64 -11.78 1.17 -6.71
CA LYS A 64 -11.77 -0.31 -6.78
C LYS A 64 -11.16 -0.91 -8.05
N LEU A 65 -10.67 -0.09 -8.99
CA LEU A 65 -9.92 -0.52 -10.16
C LEU A 65 -8.42 -0.50 -9.87
N LYS A 66 -7.72 -1.60 -10.17
CA LYS A 66 -6.26 -1.68 -10.08
C LYS A 66 -5.63 -0.90 -11.24
N VAL A 67 -4.87 0.15 -10.94
CA VAL A 67 -4.24 1.02 -11.96
C VAL A 67 -2.74 0.78 -12.11
N TYR A 68 -2.10 0.21 -11.09
CA TYR A 68 -0.69 -0.17 -11.11
C TYR A 68 -0.44 -1.38 -10.19
N GLU A 69 0.51 -2.22 -10.58
CA GLU A 69 0.97 -3.38 -9.82
C GLU A 69 2.45 -3.63 -10.11
N ASP A 70 3.24 -3.88 -9.06
CA ASP A 70 4.62 -4.32 -9.19
C ASP A 70 5.02 -5.09 -7.92
N SER A 71 6.27 -5.55 -7.88
CA SER A 71 6.86 -6.30 -6.79
C SER A 71 8.25 -5.77 -6.40
N TYR A 72 8.64 -6.01 -5.16
CA TYR A 72 9.96 -5.67 -4.62
C TYR A 72 10.42 -6.73 -3.60
N GLU A 73 11.66 -7.18 -3.74
CA GLU A 73 12.26 -8.18 -2.83
C GLU A 73 12.65 -7.54 -1.49
N SER A 74 13.31 -6.38 -1.54
CA SER A 74 13.79 -5.66 -0.37
C SER A 74 13.64 -4.16 -0.57
N GLY A 75 13.51 -3.43 0.54
CA GLY A 75 13.26 -1.99 0.55
C GLY A 75 11.81 -1.67 0.94
N TYR A 76 11.21 -0.65 0.33
CA TYR A 76 9.87 -0.18 0.70
C TYR A 76 9.12 0.45 -0.47
N VAL A 77 7.81 0.51 -0.31
CA VAL A 77 6.90 1.32 -1.15
C VAL A 77 6.04 2.18 -0.23
N LYS A 78 5.98 3.48 -0.52
CA LYS A 78 5.10 4.42 0.18
C LYS A 78 4.65 5.52 -0.78
N TRP A 79 3.66 6.32 -0.37
CA TRP A 79 3.33 7.53 -1.12
C TRP A 79 4.44 8.58 -0.96
N TYR A 80 4.87 9.14 -2.09
CA TYR A 80 5.68 10.36 -2.12
C TYR A 80 4.77 11.58 -1.96
N ASP A 81 3.68 11.64 -2.74
CA ASP A 81 2.66 12.70 -2.65
C ASP A 81 1.24 12.21 -2.96
N SER A 82 0.39 13.02 -3.63
CA SER A 82 -0.99 12.66 -3.99
C SER A 82 -1.10 11.65 -5.14
N HIS A 83 -0.12 11.60 -6.04
CA HIS A 83 -0.18 10.81 -7.29
C HIS A 83 1.15 10.10 -7.59
N ARG A 84 2.17 10.26 -6.74
CA ARG A 84 3.48 9.63 -6.92
C ARG A 84 3.81 8.68 -5.79
N LEU A 85 4.31 7.50 -6.13
CA LEU A 85 4.88 6.52 -5.22
C LEU A 85 6.38 6.73 -5.07
N GLU A 86 6.89 6.59 -3.85
CA GLU A 86 8.32 6.40 -3.56
C GLU A 86 8.60 4.90 -3.40
N ILE A 87 9.35 4.34 -4.33
CA ILE A 87 9.73 2.92 -4.38
C ILE A 87 11.23 2.85 -4.18
N PHE A 88 11.67 2.27 -3.06
CA PHE A 88 13.07 1.99 -2.81
C PHE A 88 13.31 0.49 -2.94
N LYS A 89 14.25 0.11 -3.82
CA LYS A 89 14.73 -1.27 -3.95
C LYS A 89 16.17 -1.30 -3.44
N THR A 90 16.45 -2.10 -2.41
CA THR A 90 17.80 -2.14 -1.83
C THR A 90 18.78 -2.77 -2.83
N PRO A 91 19.82 -2.07 -3.28
CA PRO A 91 20.84 -2.66 -4.14
C PRO A 91 21.74 -3.60 -3.31
N GLY A 92 22.25 -4.67 -3.94
CA GLY A 92 23.20 -5.56 -3.27
C GLY A 92 24.56 -4.91 -3.00
N ILE A 93 25.06 -4.09 -3.92
CA ILE A 93 26.29 -3.31 -3.80
C ILE A 93 26.01 -1.89 -4.29
N ILE A 94 26.36 -0.89 -3.47
CA ILE A 94 26.25 0.53 -3.85
C ILE A 94 27.58 0.98 -4.47
N PRO A 95 27.60 1.39 -5.74
CA PRO A 95 28.79 2.01 -6.32
C PRO A 95 29.17 3.29 -5.57
N PRO A 96 30.47 3.61 -5.44
CA PRO A 96 30.92 4.80 -4.71
C PRO A 96 30.46 6.12 -5.34
N SER A 97 30.05 6.12 -6.62
CA SER A 97 29.51 7.28 -7.33
C SER A 97 28.00 7.47 -7.17
N LYS A 98 27.32 6.60 -6.43
CA LYS A 98 25.87 6.59 -6.26
C LYS A 98 25.50 6.75 -4.79
N ASN A 99 24.47 7.55 -4.52
CA ASN A 99 23.91 7.72 -3.19
C ASN A 99 22.56 7.00 -3.08
N LYS A 100 21.94 7.05 -1.89
CA LYS A 100 20.66 6.38 -1.63
C LYS A 100 19.54 6.85 -2.58
N ASN A 101 19.49 8.14 -2.93
CA ASN A 101 18.43 8.72 -3.75
C ASN A 101 18.48 8.23 -5.21
N ASP A 102 19.64 7.77 -5.69
CA ASP A 102 19.76 7.12 -7.00
C ASP A 102 19.01 5.79 -7.09
N PHE A 103 18.74 5.14 -5.95
CA PHE A 103 18.04 3.86 -5.87
C PHE A 103 16.57 4.01 -5.46
N ILE A 104 16.11 5.24 -5.24
CA ILE A 104 14.72 5.55 -4.97
C ILE A 104 14.07 5.98 -6.27
N ILE A 105 13.05 5.24 -6.70
CA ILE A 105 12.23 5.57 -7.86
C ILE A 105 10.97 6.30 -7.40
N ILE A 106 10.72 7.46 -7.99
CA ILE A 106 9.47 8.19 -7.87
C ILE A 106 8.62 7.86 -9.11
N TYR A 107 7.54 7.11 -8.89
CA TYR A 107 6.64 6.66 -9.95
C TYR A 107 5.32 7.43 -9.90
N ASP A 108 4.97 8.11 -10.98
CA ASP A 108 3.70 8.81 -11.16
C ASP A 108 2.62 7.84 -11.67
N VAL A 109 1.55 7.67 -10.89
CA VAL A 109 0.48 6.71 -11.17
C VAL A 109 -0.43 7.14 -12.33
N GLU A 110 -0.51 8.44 -12.62
CA GLU A 110 -1.34 9.00 -13.68
C GLU A 110 -0.60 8.97 -15.01
N SER A 111 0.62 9.54 -15.03
CA SER A 111 1.41 9.62 -16.25
C SER A 111 2.17 8.33 -16.57
N LYS A 112 2.23 7.39 -15.62
CA LYS A 112 2.98 6.12 -15.69
C LYS A 112 4.48 6.31 -15.97
N LYS A 113 5.01 7.48 -15.61
CA LYS A 113 6.44 7.81 -15.75
C LYS A 113 7.15 7.59 -14.43
N SER A 114 8.42 7.20 -14.52
CA SER A 114 9.31 7.09 -13.37
C SER A 114 10.53 7.97 -13.56
N LYS A 115 11.05 8.48 -12.43
CA LYS A 115 12.35 9.14 -12.31
C LYS A 115 13.01 8.72 -11.02
N THR A 116 14.33 8.81 -10.94
CA THR A 116 15.02 8.68 -9.65
C THR A 116 14.71 9.87 -8.76
N LYS A 117 14.83 9.70 -7.44
CA LYS A 117 14.67 10.80 -6.49
C LYS A 117 15.74 11.88 -6.70
N THR A 118 16.96 11.47 -7.04
CA THR A 118 18.04 12.38 -7.43
C THR A 118 17.67 13.29 -8.60
N GLU A 119 16.95 12.79 -9.61
CA GLU A 119 16.48 13.62 -10.73
C GLU A 119 15.41 14.65 -10.35
N ILE A 120 14.71 14.46 -9.22
CA ILE A 120 13.63 15.34 -8.77
C ILE A 120 14.14 16.35 -7.73
N GLU A 121 14.91 15.89 -6.76
CA GLU A 121 15.35 16.69 -5.61
C GLU A 121 16.81 17.16 -5.72
N GLY A 122 17.59 16.58 -6.64
CA GLY A 122 19.04 16.79 -6.75
C GLY A 122 19.85 15.77 -5.95
N PRO A 123 21.19 15.82 -6.04
CA PRO A 123 22.07 14.96 -5.26
C PRO A 123 21.93 15.26 -3.76
N ASP A 124 21.91 14.20 -2.96
CA ASP A 124 21.95 14.31 -1.49
C ASP A 124 23.34 14.80 -1.10
N ASN A 125 23.45 16.01 -0.54
CA ASN A 125 24.72 16.63 -0.14
C ASN A 125 25.13 16.21 1.28
N ASN A 126 24.89 14.96 1.64
CA ASN A 126 25.08 14.45 3.00
C ASN A 126 26.49 13.88 3.20
#